data_AF-R9J9P9-F1
#
_entry.id   AF-R9J9P9-F1
#
_cell.length_a   1.000
_cell.length_b   1.000
_cell.length_c   1.000
_cell.angle_alpha   90.00
_cell.angle_beta   90.00
_cell.angle_gamma   90.00
#
_symmetry.space_group_name_H-M   'P 1'
#
loop_
_entity.id
_entity.type
_entity.pdbx_description
1 polymer ?
#
loop_
_entity_poly.entity_id
_entity_poly.type
_entity_poly.pdbx_seq_one_letter_code
_entity_poly.pdbx_strand_id
1 'polypeptide(L)' 'MKLQWAFCPICHNKTRLKIREDTVLENFPLFCPKCKQETLINVTQFNISVIKEPDAQTQSRQICEKSQFVGYFS' A
#
# COMPACT_ATOMS: atom_id res chain seq x y z
N MET A 1 -20.06 11.51 17.92
CA MET A 1 -18.61 11.41 17.65
C MET A 1 -18.29 9.96 17.31
N LYS A 2 -17.82 9.71 16.08
CA LYS A 2 -17.35 8.38 15.68
C LYS A 2 -15.85 8.27 15.94
N LEU A 3 -15.42 7.15 16.51
CA LEU A 3 -14.01 6.80 16.64
C LEU A 3 -13.80 5.46 15.94
N GLN A 4 -12.76 5.38 15.11
CA GLN A 4 -12.37 4.15 14.45
C GLN A 4 -10.93 3.81 14.77
N TRP A 5 -10.67 2.52 14.81
CA TRP A 5 -9.31 2.01 14.99
C TRP A 5 -8.57 2.04 13.67
N ALA A 6 -7.32 2.49 13.68
CA ALA A 6 -6.46 2.39 12.52
C ALA A 6 -5.99 0.93 12.34
N PHE A 7 -6.18 0.37 11.15
CA PHE A 7 -5.62 -0.93 10.80
C PHE A 7 -4.37 -0.71 9.95
N CYS A 8 -3.35 -1.54 10.17
CA CYS A 8 -2.15 -1.48 9.34
C CYS A 8 -2.48 -1.99 7.92
N PRO A 9 -2.10 -1.27 6.85
CA PRO A 9 -2.40 -1.68 5.47
C PRO A 9 -1.65 -2.96 5.03
N ILE A 10 -0.58 -3.34 5.73
CA ILE A 10 0.22 -4.54 5.38
C ILE A 10 -0.37 -5.81 6.01
N CYS A 11 -0.67 -5.77 7.29
CA CYS A 11 -1.07 -6.95 8.06
C CYS A 11 -2.53 -6.93 8.54
N HIS A 12 -3.28 -5.86 8.24
CA HIS A 12 -4.64 -5.61 8.74
C HIS A 12 -4.80 -5.75 10.26
N ASN A 13 -3.68 -5.65 10.98
CA ASN A 13 -3.64 -5.86 12.40
C ASN A 13 -4.07 -4.56 13.10
N LYS A 14 -4.74 -4.71 14.24
CA LYS A 14 -5.24 -3.58 15.01
C LYS A 14 -4.07 -2.75 15.52
N THR A 15 -4.01 -1.47 15.16
CA THR A 15 -3.01 -0.55 15.67
C THR A 15 -3.49 0.06 16.99
N ARG A 16 -2.57 0.54 17.82
CA ARG A 16 -2.90 1.29 19.06
C ARG A 16 -3.50 2.68 18.79
N LEU A 17 -3.54 3.13 17.54
CA LEU A 17 -4.03 4.44 17.14
C LEU A 17 -5.56 4.41 16.97
N LYS A 18 -6.24 5.31 17.68
CA LYS A 18 -7.64 5.65 17.46
C LYS A 18 -7.68 6.98 16.72
N ILE A 19 -8.34 6.99 15.57
CA ILE A 19 -8.53 8.19 14.77
C ILE A 19 -9.92 8.74 15.10
N ARG A 20 -10.08 10.07 15.04
CA ARG A 20 -11.40 10.73 15.05
C ARG A 20 -11.69 11.29 13.65
N GLU A 21 -12.96 11.61 13.42
CA GLU A 21 -13.45 12.12 12.12
C GLU A 21 -12.81 13.45 11.68
N ASP A 22 -12.41 14.26 12.66
CA ASP A 22 -11.77 15.57 12.53
C ASP A 22 -10.24 15.50 12.50
N THR A 23 -9.64 14.31 12.67
CA THR A 23 -8.18 14.16 12.73
C THR A 23 -7.60 14.05 11.32
N VAL A 24 -6.64 14.91 11.00
CA VAL A 24 -5.81 14.84 9.80
C VAL A 24 -4.38 14.55 10.24
N LEU A 25 -3.77 13.47 9.72
CA LEU A 25 -2.36 13.15 9.92
C LEU A 25 -1.69 13.12 8.55
N GLU A 26 -0.61 13.88 8.41
CA GLU A 26 0.19 13.93 7.18
C GLU A 26 1.62 13.44 7.48
N ASN A 27 2.19 12.67 6.55
CA ASN A 27 3.54 12.11 6.63
C ASN A 27 3.84 11.38 7.95
N PHE A 28 2.85 10.64 8.48
CA PHE A 28 2.97 9.99 9.78
C PHE A 28 3.66 8.62 9.64
N PRO A 29 4.84 8.40 10.25
CA PRO A 29 5.49 7.09 10.23
C PRO A 29 4.75 6.13 11.20
N LEU A 30 4.11 5.11 10.62
CA LEU A 30 3.46 4.05 11.39
C LEU A 30 4.39 2.83 11.44
N PHE A 31 4.92 2.54 12.64
CA PHE A 31 5.69 1.33 12.89
C PHE A 31 4.76 0.16 13.24
N CYS A 32 4.87 -0.94 12.50
CA CYS A 32 4.17 -2.17 12.83
C CYS A 32 5.12 -3.22 13.40
N PRO A 33 4.95 -3.66 14.67
CA PRO A 33 5.84 -4.66 15.28
C PRO A 33 5.76 -6.04 14.61
N LYS A 34 4.66 -6.35 13.88
CA LYS A 34 4.53 -7.59 13.11
C LYS A 34 5.31 -7.54 11.80
N CYS A 35 5.23 -6.43 11.07
CA CYS A 35 5.92 -6.25 9.79
C CYS A 35 7.39 -5.87 9.99
N LYS A 36 7.75 -5.34 11.18
CA LYS A 36 9.07 -4.77 11.49
C LYS A 36 9.51 -3.72 10.47
N GLN A 37 8.54 -3.02 9.90
CA GLN A 37 8.73 -1.99 8.89
C GLN A 37 7.98 -0.74 9.32
N GLU A 38 8.52 0.41 8.95
CA GLU A 38 7.88 1.71 9.07
C GLU A 38 7.22 2.06 7.74
N THR A 39 5.96 2.48 7.80
CA THR A 39 5.23 2.96 6.63
C THR A 39 4.80 4.39 6.85
N LEU A 40 5.13 5.30 5.92
CA LEU A 40 4.51 6.62 5.91
C LEU A 40 3.05 6.49 5.47
N ILE A 41 2.15 7.05 6.28
CA ILE A 41 0.74 7.10 5.99
C ILE A 41 0.19 8.52 6.12
N ASN A 42 -0.80 8.82 5.29
CA ASN A 42 -1.67 9.98 5.40
C ASN A 42 -3.05 9.50 5.83
N VAL A 43 -3.62 10.15 6.84
CA VAL A 43 -4.96 9.86 7.35
C VAL A 43 -5.83 11.09 7.21
N THR A 44 -6.90 10.99 6.42
CA THR A 44 -7.90 12.05 6.25
C THR A 44 -9.30 11.48 6.50
N GLN A 45 -9.98 11.95 7.54
CA GLN A 45 -11.36 11.54 7.85
C GLN A 45 -11.55 9.99 7.88
N PHE A 46 -10.62 9.27 8.54
CA PHE A 46 -10.52 7.79 8.58
C PHE A 46 -9.99 7.09 7.33
N ASN A 47 -9.74 7.78 6.23
CA ASN A 47 -9.11 7.18 5.06
C ASN A 47 -7.60 7.12 5.27
N ILE A 48 -7.06 5.91 5.37
CA ILE A 48 -5.63 5.67 5.47
C ILE A 48 -5.09 5.49 4.05
N SER A 49 -4.17 6.35 3.65
CA SER A 49 -3.44 6.26 2.39
C SER A 49 -1.96 6.04 2.69
N VAL A 50 -1.32 5.12 1.97
CA VAL A 50 0.10 4.84 2.15
C VAL A 50 0.86 5.72 1.19
N ILE A 51 1.70 6.60 1.73
CA ILE A 51 2.67 7.34 0.93
C ILE A 51 3.81 6.38 0.70
N LYS A 52 3.73 5.64 -0.38
CA LYS A 52 4.94 5.08 -0.98
C LYS A 52 5.45 6.18 -1.89
N GLU A 53 6.72 6.57 -1.76
CA GLU A 53 7.39 7.09 -2.94
C GLU A 53 7.07 6.12 -4.10
N PRO A 54 6.80 6.61 -5.32
CA PRO A 54 6.59 5.74 -6.46
C PRO A 54 7.94 5.08 -6.77
N ASP A 55 8.32 4.10 -5.94
CA ASP A 55 9.38 3.17 -6.21
C ASP A 55 8.96 2.50 -7.52
N ALA A 56 9.76 2.84 -8.53
CA ALA A 56 9.52 2.69 -9.93
C ALA A 56 8.48 1.60 -10.25
N GLN A 57 7.41 2.00 -10.93
CA GLN A 57 6.87 1.11 -11.96
C GLN A 57 8.00 0.85 -12.94
N THR A 58 8.87 -0.11 -12.64
CA THR A 58 9.45 -0.91 -13.70
C THR A 58 8.25 -1.63 -14.27
N GLN A 59 7.61 -0.97 -15.24
CA GLN A 59 6.88 -1.65 -16.28
C GLN A 59 7.90 -2.55 -16.99
N SER A 60 8.27 -3.66 -16.35
CA SER A 60 8.60 -4.87 -17.07
C SER A 60 7.27 -5.36 -17.64
N ARG A 61 6.73 -4.60 -18.60
CA ARG A 61 5.76 -5.11 -19.55
C ARG A 61 6.45 -6.28 -20.21
N GLN A 62 5.89 -7.44 -19.97
CA GLN A 62 5.90 -8.58 -20.87
C GLN A 62 6.11 -8.12 -22.33
N ILE A 63 7.30 -8.37 -22.86
CA ILE A 63 7.43 -8.82 -24.25
C ILE A 63 8.04 -10.21 -24.15
N CYS A 64 7.19 -11.20 -23.88
CA CYS A 64 7.25 -12.48 -24.57
C CYS A 64 6.02 -13.30 -24.14
N GLU A 65 4.84 -12.93 -24.62
CA GLU A 65 3.80 -13.94 -24.79
C GLU A 65 3.21 -13.83 -26.20
N LYS A 66 3.58 -14.84 -26.99
CA LYS A 66 2.80 -15.50 -28.04
C LYS A 66 2.64 -14.73 -29.34
N SER A 67 3.49 -15.08 -30.29
CA SER A 67 3.01 -15.36 -31.66
C SER A 67 3.53 -16.74 -32.06
N GLN A 68 2.69 -17.74 -31.78
CA GLN A 68 2.67 -18.98 -32.54
C GLN A 68 2.48 -18.61 -34.02
N PHE A 69 3.04 -19.44 -34.91
CA PHE A 69 2.85 -19.42 -36.37
C PHE A 69 3.85 -18.57 -37.18
N VAL A 70 4.97 -19.17 -37.58
CA VAL A 70 5.18 -19.65 -38.96
C VAL A 70 6.10 -20.88 -38.90
N GLY A 71 5.69 -21.99 -39.53
CA GLY A 71 6.51 -23.19 -39.63
C GLY A 71 7.71 -23.03 -40.56
N TYR A 72 8.73 -23.87 -40.35
CA TYR A 72 9.43 -24.52 -41.44
C TYR A 72 9.98 -25.86 -40.94
N PHE A 73 9.49 -26.90 -41.60
CA PHE A 73 9.94 -28.28 -41.55
C PHE A 73 11.37 -28.35 -42.14
N SER A 74 12.29 -29.07 -41.51
CA SER A 74 13.45 -29.68 -42.16
C SER A 74 13.87 -30.90 -41.35
#